data_AF-A0A0T6Y5K6-F1
#
_entry.id   AF-A0A0T6Y5K6-F1
#
_cell.length_a   1.000
_cell.length_b   1.000
_cell.length_c   1.000
_cell.angle_alpha   90.00
_cell.angle_beta   90.00
_cell.angle_gamma   90.00
#
_symmetry.space_group_name_H-M   'P 1'
#
loop_
_entity.id
_entity.type
_entity.pdbx_description
1 polymer ?
#
loop_
_entity_poly.entity_id
_entity_poly.type
_entity_poly.pdbx_seq_one_letter_code
_entity_poly.pdbx_strand_id
1 'polypeptide(L)'
;MAVLGLLVAAGAASAEEGRSNIWKEVNAWTVGSDPSLGGSCYAATSYDGGMILRIGFYPRGSANLAFLSIGNADWKSIEPQREYDVALQLDRGRQWPAVAFGVDLTGSKALVVNFSNTDFFTEFVRKNTLALAFEGRVVASLSLRDSMKAVSEMFKCQEAVIALMPNGGQGAAADPFAGAGGNAPNNDPFAGGGQTKSSKDPFAM
;
A
#
# COMPACT_ATOMS: atom_id res chain seq x y z
N MET A 1 47.31 -17.15 -33.25
CA MET A 1 45.88 -17.52 -33.26
C MET A 1 45.25 -16.91 -32.02
N ALA A 2 44.35 -15.95 -32.19
CA ALA A 2 43.68 -15.25 -31.10
C ALA A 2 42.41 -16.03 -30.72
N VAL A 3 42.24 -16.36 -29.43
CA VAL A 3 41.00 -16.91 -28.89
C VAL A 3 40.20 -15.75 -28.31
N LEU A 4 39.07 -15.44 -28.95
CA LEU A 4 38.15 -14.38 -28.57
C LEU A 4 37.26 -14.89 -27.42
N GLY A 5 37.46 -14.37 -26.21
CA GLY A 5 36.61 -14.66 -25.05
C GLY A 5 35.30 -13.87 -25.13
N LEU A 6 34.17 -14.56 -25.24
CA LEU A 6 32.83 -13.97 -25.25
C LEU A 6 32.36 -13.76 -23.80
N LEU A 7 32.45 -12.53 -23.29
CA LEU A 7 31.83 -12.11 -22.03
C LEU A 7 30.35 -11.86 -22.26
N VAL A 8 29.50 -12.76 -21.79
CA VAL A 8 28.05 -12.52 -21.68
C VAL A 8 27.82 -11.68 -20.43
N ALA A 9 27.63 -10.37 -20.60
CA ALA A 9 27.14 -9.52 -19.53
C ALA A 9 25.63 -9.78 -19.36
N ALA A 10 25.28 -10.61 -18.37
CA ALA A 10 23.90 -10.69 -17.90
C ALA A 10 23.54 -9.35 -17.24
N GLY A 11 22.75 -8.53 -17.93
CA GLY A 11 22.17 -7.34 -17.34
C GLY A 11 21.30 -7.76 -16.16
N ALA A 12 21.64 -7.31 -14.95
CA ALA A 12 20.75 -7.41 -13.82
C ALA A 12 19.51 -6.57 -14.13
N ALA A 13 18.40 -7.22 -14.47
CA ALA A 13 17.10 -6.60 -14.38
C ALA A 13 16.87 -6.34 -12.88
N SER A 14 17.20 -5.13 -12.42
CA SER A 14 16.67 -4.64 -11.16
C SER A 14 15.16 -4.59 -11.33
N ALA A 15 14.45 -5.57 -10.78
CA ALA A 15 13.04 -5.39 -10.50
C ALA A 15 12.94 -4.10 -9.68
N GLU A 16 12.23 -3.09 -10.19
CA GLU A 16 11.85 -1.95 -9.37
C GLU A 16 10.94 -2.50 -8.26
N GLU A 17 11.55 -2.82 -7.13
CA GLU A 17 10.87 -3.31 -5.95
C GLU A 17 9.80 -2.27 -5.57
N GLY A 18 8.55 -2.73 -5.48
CA GLY A 18 7.30 -1.97 -5.49
C GLY A 18 7.39 -0.56 -4.90
N ARG A 19 7.67 0.43 -5.75
CA ARG A 19 7.53 1.83 -5.37
C ARG A 19 6.06 2.09 -5.08
N SER A 20 5.79 2.65 -3.91
CA SER A 20 4.45 3.15 -3.58
C SER A 20 4.02 4.20 -4.60
N ASN A 21 2.78 4.12 -5.09
CA ASN A 21 2.20 5.17 -5.91
C ASN A 21 1.54 6.19 -5.00
N ILE A 22 2.00 7.43 -5.05
CA ILE A 22 1.43 8.51 -4.24
C ILE A 22 0.08 8.91 -4.84
N TRP A 23 -0.97 8.81 -4.02
CA TRP A 23 -2.32 9.25 -4.34
C TRP A 23 -2.46 10.75 -4.08
N LYS A 24 -2.04 11.21 -2.90
CA LYS A 24 -2.18 12.61 -2.48
C LYS A 24 -1.35 12.95 -1.23
N GLU A 25 -0.94 14.20 -1.12
CA GLU A 25 -0.39 14.77 0.11
C GLU A 25 -1.47 15.57 0.88
N VAL A 26 -1.49 15.40 2.20
CA VAL A 26 -2.44 16.05 3.12
C VAL A 26 -1.64 16.62 4.30
N ASN A 27 -1.16 17.85 4.16
CA ASN A 27 -0.23 18.48 5.10
C ASN A 27 1.03 17.61 5.29
N ALA A 28 1.33 17.18 6.51
CA ALA A 28 2.47 16.30 6.79
C ALA A 28 2.21 14.81 6.43
N TRP A 29 0.99 14.47 6.02
CA TRP A 29 0.63 13.10 5.67
C TRP A 29 0.74 12.86 4.17
N THR A 30 1.16 11.67 3.81
CA THR A 30 1.15 11.15 2.44
C THR A 30 0.17 9.99 2.37
N VAL A 31 -0.73 10.01 1.40
CA VAL A 31 -1.62 8.90 1.06
C VAL A 31 -1.11 8.25 -0.21
N GLY A 32 -0.99 6.93 -0.22
CA GLY A 32 -0.52 6.18 -1.38
C GLY A 32 -1.05 4.75 -1.42
N SER A 33 -0.90 4.10 -2.57
CA SER A 33 -1.15 2.68 -2.75
C SER A 33 0.17 1.92 -2.77
N ASP A 34 0.19 0.74 -2.16
CA ASP A 34 1.37 -0.11 -2.09
C ASP A 34 1.16 -1.41 -2.89
N PRO A 35 1.81 -1.55 -4.06
CA PRO A 35 1.71 -2.76 -4.87
C PRO A 35 2.14 -4.03 -4.13
N SER A 36 3.08 -3.93 -3.20
CA SER A 36 3.55 -5.08 -2.41
C SER A 36 2.47 -5.60 -1.44
N LEU A 37 1.49 -4.76 -1.11
CA LEU A 37 0.32 -5.10 -0.30
C LEU A 37 -0.93 -5.32 -1.17
N GLY A 38 -0.77 -5.80 -2.41
CA GLY A 38 -1.89 -6.03 -3.32
C GLY A 38 -2.60 -4.75 -3.78
N GLY A 39 -1.86 -3.63 -3.82
CA GLY A 39 -2.38 -2.32 -4.21
C GLY A 39 -3.08 -1.56 -3.10
N SER A 40 -3.11 -2.09 -1.88
CA SER A 40 -3.78 -1.46 -0.73
C SER A 40 -3.31 -0.04 -0.45
N CYS A 41 -4.25 0.81 -0.06
CA CYS A 41 -3.96 2.20 0.29
C CYS A 41 -3.58 2.36 1.76
N TYR A 42 -2.71 3.34 1.99
CA TYR A 42 -2.22 3.72 3.30
C TYR A 42 -2.12 5.24 3.43
N ALA A 43 -2.12 5.72 4.67
CA ALA A 43 -1.70 7.06 5.06
C ALA A 43 -0.44 6.94 5.90
N ALA A 44 0.58 7.73 5.60
CA ALA A 44 1.84 7.75 6.31
C ALA A 44 2.24 9.17 6.69
N THR A 45 2.99 9.31 7.78
CA THR A 45 3.62 10.56 8.18
C THR A 45 4.96 10.26 8.83
N SER A 46 5.88 11.21 8.71
CA SER A 46 7.21 11.15 9.30
C SER A 46 7.36 12.25 10.33
N TYR A 47 8.13 11.97 11.38
CA TYR A 47 8.40 12.90 12.47
C TYR A 47 9.90 13.13 12.62
N ASP A 48 10.25 14.21 13.31
CA ASP A 48 11.62 14.48 13.71
C ASP A 48 12.19 13.28 14.50
N GLY A 49 13.48 13.00 14.30
CA GLY A 49 14.13 11.82 14.89
C GLY A 49 13.84 10.50 14.17
N GLY A 50 13.37 10.54 12.91
CA GLY A 50 13.30 9.38 12.03
C GLY A 50 12.11 8.44 12.29
N MET A 51 11.17 8.83 13.15
CA MET A 51 9.94 8.07 13.39
C MET A 51 9.02 8.15 12.17
N ILE A 52 8.44 7.00 11.79
CA ILE A 52 7.46 6.89 10.72
C ILE A 52 6.23 6.18 11.28
N LEU A 53 5.06 6.78 11.06
CA LEU A 53 3.76 6.17 11.32
C LEU A 53 3.08 5.90 9.99
N ARG A 54 2.63 4.67 9.78
CA ARG A 54 1.81 4.27 8.65
C ARG A 54 0.56 3.55 9.15
N ILE A 55 -0.56 3.85 8.52
CA ILE A 55 -1.83 3.20 8.79
C ILE A 55 -2.49 2.85 7.46
N GLY A 56 -3.13 1.69 7.36
CA GLY A 56 -3.71 1.26 6.09
C GLY A 56 -4.63 0.07 6.22
N PHE A 57 -5.25 -0.29 5.10
CA PHE A 57 -6.09 -1.47 4.97
C PHE A 57 -5.39 -2.55 4.18
N TYR A 58 -5.65 -3.80 4.49
CA TYR A 58 -5.27 -4.90 3.60
C TYR A 58 -6.33 -5.08 2.49
N PRO A 59 -5.99 -5.77 1.38
CA PRO A 59 -6.95 -6.06 0.34
C PRO A 59 -8.13 -6.86 0.88
N ARG A 60 -9.31 -6.72 0.26
CA ARG A 60 -10.48 -7.52 0.62
C ARG A 60 -10.16 -9.01 0.55
N GLY A 61 -10.67 -9.77 1.52
CA GLY A 61 -10.41 -11.22 1.65
C GLY A 61 -9.14 -11.57 2.42
N SER A 62 -8.35 -10.58 2.85
CA SER A 62 -7.23 -10.79 3.77
C SER A 62 -7.71 -11.22 5.16
N ALA A 63 -6.91 -12.02 5.87
CA ALA A 63 -7.21 -12.46 7.24
C ALA A 63 -7.31 -11.30 8.24
N ASN A 64 -6.57 -10.22 7.98
CA ASN A 64 -6.62 -8.97 8.73
C ASN A 64 -7.24 -7.89 7.85
N LEU A 65 -8.00 -6.97 8.46
CA LEU A 65 -8.63 -5.87 7.72
C LEU A 65 -7.68 -4.69 7.57
N ALA A 66 -6.90 -4.40 8.61
CA ALA A 66 -6.13 -3.18 8.68
C ALA A 66 -4.83 -3.36 9.45
N PHE A 67 -3.92 -2.40 9.30
CA PHE A 67 -2.64 -2.39 9.99
C PHE A 67 -2.27 -0.99 10.47
N LEU A 68 -1.47 -0.97 11.52
CA LEU A 68 -0.71 0.19 11.97
C LEU A 68 0.75 -0.21 12.07
N SER A 69 1.62 0.57 11.44
CA SER A 69 3.06 0.39 11.48
C SER A 69 3.72 1.61 12.10
N ILE A 70 4.61 1.36 13.06
CA ILE A 70 5.46 2.37 13.67
C ILE A 70 6.89 1.90 13.49
N GLY A 71 7.75 2.72 12.89
CA GLY A 71 9.15 2.39 12.66
C GLY A 71 10.07 3.57 12.89
N ASN A 72 11.36 3.29 13.07
CA ASN A 72 12.39 4.31 13.18
C ASN A 72 13.67 3.83 12.51
N ALA A 73 14.34 4.71 11.76
CA ALA A 73 15.63 4.43 11.13
C ALA A 73 16.72 4.01 12.15
N ASP A 74 16.63 4.50 13.39
CA ASP A 74 17.59 4.22 14.46
C ASP A 74 17.31 2.90 15.19
N TRP A 75 16.15 2.28 15.00
CA TRP A 75 15.87 0.98 15.60
C TRP A 75 16.75 -0.10 14.97
N LYS A 76 17.47 -0.85 15.82
CA LYS A 76 18.35 -1.97 15.39
C LYS A 76 17.92 -3.34 15.94
N SER A 77 17.15 -3.36 17.03
CA SER A 77 16.83 -4.59 17.77
C SER A 77 15.51 -5.26 17.38
N ILE A 78 14.76 -4.70 16.41
CA ILE A 78 13.55 -5.34 15.92
C ILE A 78 13.91 -6.46 14.93
N GLU A 79 13.46 -7.66 15.22
CA GLU A 79 13.71 -8.86 14.42
C GLU A 79 12.52 -9.12 13.50
N PRO A 80 12.74 -9.37 12.19
CA PRO A 80 11.66 -9.73 11.28
C PRO A 80 10.87 -10.94 11.79
N GLN A 81 9.55 -10.89 11.66
CA GLN A 81 8.59 -11.93 12.06
C GLN A 81 8.52 -12.24 13.56
N ARG A 82 9.37 -11.64 14.40
CA ARG A 82 9.27 -11.79 15.85
C ARG A 82 8.06 -11.03 16.38
N GLU A 83 7.37 -11.64 17.33
CA GLU A 83 6.25 -11.05 18.06
C GLU A 83 6.73 -10.22 19.26
N TYR A 84 6.05 -9.11 19.50
CA TYR A 84 6.30 -8.18 20.59
C TYR A 84 4.98 -7.81 21.24
N ASP A 85 4.86 -8.06 22.54
CA ASP A 85 3.73 -7.59 23.35
C ASP A 85 3.86 -6.08 23.56
N VAL A 86 2.93 -5.33 22.97
CA VAL A 86 2.92 -3.87 23.03
C VAL A 86 1.58 -3.37 23.56
N ALA A 87 1.56 -2.11 23.95
CA ALA A 87 0.32 -1.40 24.26
C ALA A 87 0.23 -0.11 23.44
N LEU A 88 -0.87 0.06 22.71
CA LEU A 88 -1.20 1.30 22.04
C LEU A 88 -2.09 2.15 22.95
N GLN A 89 -1.84 3.45 23.01
CA GLN A 89 -2.67 4.37 23.78
C GLN A 89 -2.98 5.60 22.96
N LEU A 90 -4.27 5.91 22.82
CA LEU A 90 -4.74 7.12 22.15
C LEU A 90 -5.07 8.19 23.20
N ASP A 91 -4.46 9.38 23.05
CA ASP A 91 -4.53 10.44 24.05
C ASP A 91 -4.24 9.92 25.47
N ARG A 92 -5.04 10.33 26.46
CA ARG A 92 -5.01 9.78 27.83
C ARG A 92 -6.07 8.70 28.04
N GLY A 93 -6.43 7.98 26.97
CA GLY A 93 -7.45 6.95 26.98
C GLY A 93 -6.97 5.61 27.54
N ARG A 94 -7.77 4.57 27.34
CA ARG A 94 -7.40 3.19 27.67
C ARG A 94 -6.16 2.75 26.89
N GLN A 95 -5.38 1.87 27.50
CA GLN A 95 -4.35 1.13 26.79
C GLN A 95 -4.99 -0.06 26.06
N TRP A 96 -4.50 -0.30 24.86
CA TRP A 96 -4.90 -1.39 23.98
C TRP A 96 -3.73 -2.37 23.89
N PRO A 97 -3.78 -3.50 24.64
CA PRO A 97 -2.81 -4.57 24.46
C PRO A 97 -2.90 -5.11 23.03
N ALA A 98 -1.76 -5.28 22.39
CA ALA A 98 -1.67 -5.81 21.04
C ALA A 98 -0.38 -6.60 20.86
N VAL A 99 -0.40 -7.55 19.93
CA VAL A 99 0.81 -8.23 19.45
C VAL A 99 1.26 -7.53 18.18
N ALA A 100 2.49 -7.02 18.19
CA ALA A 100 3.14 -6.44 17.03
C ALA A 100 4.16 -7.41 16.45
N PHE A 101 4.32 -7.39 15.12
CA PHE A 101 5.34 -8.16 14.41
C PHE A 101 6.45 -7.24 13.93
N GLY A 102 7.70 -7.67 14.08
CA GLY A 102 8.84 -6.98 13.49
C GLY A 102 8.85 -7.13 11.96
N VAL A 103 9.11 -6.05 11.25
CA VAL A 103 9.28 -6.03 9.78
C VAL A 103 10.46 -5.15 9.39
N ASP A 104 11.00 -5.42 8.21
CA ASP A 104 11.91 -4.51 7.52
C ASP A 104 11.16 -3.83 6.38
N LEU A 105 10.90 -2.52 6.52
CA LEU A 105 10.23 -1.71 5.51
C LEU A 105 11.26 -0.80 4.88
N THR A 106 11.74 -1.16 3.67
CA THR A 106 12.64 -0.32 2.86
C THR A 106 13.88 0.16 3.63
N GLY A 107 14.48 -0.72 4.45
CA GLY A 107 15.68 -0.42 5.23
C GLY A 107 15.42 0.24 6.59
N SER A 108 14.16 0.38 7.00
CA SER A 108 13.76 0.82 8.34
C SER A 108 13.05 -0.29 9.08
N LYS A 109 13.50 -0.55 10.31
CA LYS A 109 12.86 -1.51 11.21
C LYS A 109 11.56 -0.92 11.74
N ALA A 110 10.49 -1.70 11.67
CA ALA A 110 9.19 -1.29 12.15
C ALA A 110 8.47 -2.42 12.90
N LEU A 111 7.54 -2.01 13.75
CA LEU A 111 6.55 -2.86 14.39
C LEU A 111 5.23 -2.69 13.65
N VAL A 112 4.57 -3.80 13.32
CA VAL A 112 3.26 -3.82 12.65
C VAL A 112 2.24 -4.50 13.56
N VAL A 113 1.18 -3.78 13.89
CA VAL A 113 0.00 -4.31 14.57
C VAL A 113 -1.09 -4.53 13.52
N ASN A 114 -1.64 -5.73 13.47
CA ASN A 114 -2.75 -6.08 12.60
C ASN A 114 -4.07 -6.02 13.37
N PHE A 115 -5.12 -5.55 12.70
CA PHE A 115 -6.46 -5.43 13.26
C PHE A 115 -7.45 -6.23 12.42
N SER A 116 -8.27 -7.03 13.10
CA SER A 116 -9.37 -7.81 12.51
C SER A 116 -10.68 -7.02 12.45
N ASN A 117 -10.75 -5.86 13.09
CA ASN A 117 -11.91 -4.97 13.11
C ASN A 117 -11.50 -3.49 12.95
N THR A 118 -12.48 -2.59 12.86
CA THR A 118 -12.28 -1.15 12.63
C THR A 118 -12.41 -0.28 13.89
N ASP A 119 -12.53 -0.89 15.08
CA ASP A 119 -12.82 -0.15 16.32
C ASP A 119 -11.69 0.80 16.69
N PHE A 120 -10.45 0.30 16.63
CA PHE A 120 -9.25 1.10 16.86
C PHE A 120 -9.16 2.29 15.89
N PHE A 121 -9.46 2.07 14.62
CA PHE A 121 -9.40 3.12 13.59
C PHE A 121 -10.43 4.22 13.82
N THR A 122 -11.63 3.82 14.26
CA THR A 122 -12.72 4.77 14.56
C THR A 122 -12.34 5.68 15.72
N GLU A 123 -11.60 5.18 16.71
CA GLU A 123 -11.02 6.01 17.76
C GLU A 123 -9.83 6.83 17.22
N PHE A 124 -8.89 6.20 16.52
CA PHE A 124 -7.65 6.81 16.02
C PHE A 124 -7.90 8.14 15.29
N VAL A 125 -8.85 8.17 14.36
CA VAL A 125 -9.15 9.37 13.54
C VAL A 125 -9.72 10.55 14.35
N ARG A 126 -10.14 10.33 15.60
CA ARG A 126 -10.72 11.36 16.47
C ARG A 126 -9.75 11.82 17.56
N LYS A 127 -8.54 11.28 17.60
CA LYS A 127 -7.58 11.46 18.70
C LYS A 127 -6.40 12.29 18.22
N ASN A 128 -5.68 12.87 19.17
CA ASN A 128 -4.62 13.84 18.88
C ASN A 128 -3.23 13.25 19.01
N THR A 129 -3.09 12.15 19.75
CA THR A 129 -1.81 11.50 20.04
C THR A 129 -1.96 9.98 20.07
N LEU A 130 -0.90 9.31 19.64
CA LEU A 130 -0.72 7.86 19.75
C LEU A 130 0.58 7.61 20.50
N ALA A 131 0.52 6.85 21.59
CA ALA A 131 1.68 6.30 22.26
C ALA A 131 1.79 4.79 22.00
N LEU A 132 3.02 4.33 21.80
CA LEU A 132 3.38 2.92 21.78
C LEU A 132 4.22 2.63 23.02
N ALA A 133 3.80 1.66 23.82
CA ALA A 133 4.55 1.16 24.94
C ALA A 133 5.00 -0.29 24.72
N PHE A 134 6.21 -0.59 25.17
CA PHE A 134 6.82 -1.92 25.15
C PHE A 134 7.48 -2.14 26.52
N GLU A 135 7.25 -3.31 27.13
CA GLU A 135 7.74 -3.63 28.49
C GLU A 135 7.41 -2.54 29.55
N GLY A 136 6.21 -1.94 29.44
CA GLY A 136 5.75 -0.89 30.34
C GLY A 136 6.40 0.49 30.14
N ARG A 137 7.27 0.65 29.13
CA ARG A 137 7.91 1.93 28.80
C ARG A 137 7.33 2.48 27.50
N VAL A 138 7.03 3.78 27.46
CA VAL A 138 6.63 4.47 26.23
C VAL A 138 7.86 4.63 25.33
N VAL A 139 7.83 3.98 24.17
CA VAL A 139 8.92 3.99 23.17
C VAL A 139 8.65 4.90 21.99
N ALA A 140 7.39 5.31 21.79
CA ALA A 140 7.02 6.36 20.85
C ALA A 140 5.82 7.14 21.37
N SER A 141 5.80 8.46 21.13
CA SER A 141 4.65 9.33 21.36
C SER A 141 4.52 10.27 20.18
N LEU A 142 3.46 10.09 19.40
CA LEU A 142 3.32 10.64 18.06
C LEU A 142 2.07 11.53 18.00
N SER A 143 2.19 12.69 17.37
CA SER A 143 1.03 13.55 17.09
C SER A 143 0.22 12.98 15.94
N LEU A 144 -1.09 12.93 16.10
CA LEU A 144 -2.06 12.54 15.07
C LEU A 144 -2.73 13.76 14.42
N ARG A 145 -2.10 14.94 14.49
CA ARG A 145 -2.60 16.15 13.84
C ARG A 145 -2.87 15.88 12.36
N ASP A 146 -4.04 16.30 11.89
CA ASP A 146 -4.56 16.10 10.52
C ASP A 146 -4.77 14.64 10.07
N SER A 147 -4.59 13.65 10.95
CA SER A 147 -4.82 12.22 10.65
C SER A 147 -6.23 11.94 10.09
N MET A 148 -7.26 12.61 10.60
CA MET A 148 -8.64 12.47 10.11
C MET A 148 -8.76 12.78 8.62
N LYS A 149 -8.12 13.86 8.14
CA LYS A 149 -8.15 14.25 6.73
C LYS A 149 -7.38 13.25 5.88
N ALA A 150 -6.23 12.82 6.36
CA ALA A 150 -5.39 11.83 5.68
C ALA A 150 -6.11 10.47 5.55
N VAL A 151 -6.72 9.98 6.62
CA VAL A 151 -7.48 8.71 6.62
C VAL A 151 -8.74 8.82 5.76
N SER A 152 -9.45 9.96 5.78
CA SER A 152 -10.57 10.20 4.86
C SER A 152 -10.13 10.13 3.39
N GLU A 153 -8.98 10.68 3.06
CA GLU A 153 -8.43 10.62 1.71
C GLU A 153 -7.91 9.22 1.34
N MET A 154 -7.37 8.48 2.31
CA MET A 154 -6.98 7.08 2.16
C MET A 154 -8.18 6.19 1.80
N PHE A 155 -9.37 6.44 2.36
CA PHE A 155 -10.57 5.71 1.96
C PHE A 155 -10.93 5.94 0.49
N LYS A 156 -10.80 7.17 -0.02
CA LYS A 156 -11.04 7.46 -1.45
C LYS A 156 -10.03 6.74 -2.36
N CYS A 157 -8.75 6.71 -1.95
CA CYS A 157 -7.74 5.91 -2.62
C CYS A 157 -8.17 4.44 -2.67
N GLN A 158 -8.61 3.89 -1.53
CA GLN A 158 -9.01 2.49 -1.44
C GLN A 158 -10.21 2.19 -2.35
N GLU A 159 -11.21 3.08 -2.41
CA GLU A 159 -12.35 2.96 -3.31
C GLU A 159 -11.92 2.95 -4.79
N ALA A 160 -11.04 3.87 -5.18
CA ALA A 160 -10.52 3.96 -6.54
C ALA A 160 -9.74 2.70 -6.93
N VAL A 161 -8.87 2.20 -6.05
CA VAL A 161 -8.11 0.97 -6.28
C VAL A 161 -9.05 -0.24 -6.42
N ILE A 162 -10.06 -0.36 -5.55
CA ILE A 162 -11.03 -1.45 -5.61
C ILE A 162 -11.82 -1.43 -6.94
N ALA A 163 -12.20 -0.24 -7.43
CA ALA A 163 -12.93 -0.09 -8.69
C ALA A 163 -12.12 -0.54 -9.91
N LEU A 164 -10.79 -0.56 -9.82
CA LEU A 164 -9.89 -1.00 -10.89
C LEU A 164 -9.56 -2.50 -10.84
N MET A 165 -9.91 -3.21 -9.75
CA MET A 165 -9.64 -4.64 -9.65
C MET A 165 -10.70 -5.47 -10.39
N PRO A 166 -10.31 -6.38 -11.31
CA PRO A 166 -11.24 -7.09 -12.21
C PRO A 166 -12.17 -8.12 -11.54
N ASN A 167 -12.33 -8.12 -10.21
CA ASN A 167 -13.40 -8.83 -9.48
C ASN A 167 -13.76 -8.12 -8.15
N GLY A 168 -13.49 -6.81 -8.04
CA GLY A 168 -13.55 -6.03 -6.80
C GLY A 168 -14.85 -5.27 -6.51
N GLY A 169 -15.87 -5.37 -7.36
CA GLY A 169 -17.19 -4.82 -7.10
C GLY A 169 -18.20 -5.55 -7.96
N GLN A 170 -19.26 -6.10 -7.37
CA GLN A 170 -20.39 -6.56 -8.17
C GLN A 170 -20.94 -5.36 -8.94
N GLY A 171 -20.92 -5.50 -10.26
CA GLY A 171 -20.90 -4.39 -11.18
C GLY A 171 -19.62 -4.51 -11.98
N ALA A 172 -19.61 -5.47 -12.92
CA ALA A 172 -18.77 -5.32 -14.09
C ALA A 172 -18.94 -3.86 -14.52
N ALA A 173 -17.90 -3.04 -14.35
CA ALA A 173 -17.79 -1.87 -15.18
C ALA A 173 -17.94 -2.46 -16.58
N ALA A 174 -19.08 -2.16 -17.22
CA ALA A 174 -19.28 -2.46 -18.62
C ALA A 174 -17.98 -2.02 -19.26
N ASP A 175 -17.24 -2.99 -19.79
CA ASP A 175 -16.01 -2.72 -20.49
C ASP A 175 -16.31 -1.48 -21.36
N PRO A 176 -15.56 -0.37 -21.23
CA PRO A 176 -15.87 0.82 -22.00
C PRO A 176 -15.79 0.57 -23.52
N PHE A 177 -15.29 -0.61 -23.93
CA PHE A 177 -15.31 -1.15 -25.29
C PHE A 177 -16.44 -2.17 -25.54
N ALA A 178 -17.12 -2.68 -24.51
CA ALA A 178 -18.32 -3.49 -24.65
C ALA A 178 -19.54 -2.59 -24.88
N GLY A 179 -19.83 -2.35 -26.17
CA GLY A 179 -21.00 -1.61 -26.59
C GLY A 179 -22.29 -2.14 -25.94
N ALA A 180 -23.15 -1.22 -25.49
CA ALA A 180 -24.47 -1.53 -24.96
C ALA A 180 -25.35 -2.15 -26.07
N GLY A 181 -25.47 -3.47 -26.07
CA GLY A 181 -26.51 -4.19 -26.82
C GLY A 181 -25.99 -5.30 -27.74
N GLY A 182 -26.49 -6.51 -27.48
CA GLY A 182 -26.85 -7.56 -28.44
C GLY A 182 -25.92 -7.88 -29.61
N ASN A 183 -25.39 -9.12 -29.61
CA ASN A 183 -24.64 -9.75 -30.69
C ASN A 183 -23.47 -8.91 -31.23
N ALA A 184 -22.27 -9.20 -30.73
CA ALA A 184 -21.02 -8.68 -31.29
C ALA A 184 -21.05 -8.78 -32.83
N PRO A 185 -20.97 -7.66 -33.56
CA PRO A 185 -20.90 -7.69 -35.02
C PRO A 185 -19.59 -8.35 -35.41
N ASN A 186 -19.59 -9.25 -36.38
CA ASN A 186 -18.42 -10.04 -36.82
C ASN A 186 -17.25 -9.20 -37.41
N ASN A 187 -17.26 -7.88 -37.21
CA ASN A 187 -16.41 -6.88 -37.83
C ASN A 187 -15.80 -5.88 -36.82
N ASP A 188 -15.88 -6.13 -35.51
CA ASP A 188 -15.03 -5.42 -34.55
C ASP A 188 -13.59 -5.97 -34.67
N PRO A 189 -12.55 -5.13 -34.78
CA PRO A 189 -11.16 -5.58 -34.87
C PRO A 189 -10.65 -6.39 -33.65
N PHE A 190 -11.40 -6.39 -32.54
CA PHE A 190 -11.28 -7.30 -31.39
C PHE A 190 -12.52 -8.16 -31.13
N ALA A 191 -13.61 -7.94 -31.88
CA ALA A 191 -14.74 -8.85 -31.99
C ALA A 191 -15.07 -9.08 -33.48
N GLY A 192 -14.22 -9.84 -34.15
CA GLY A 192 -14.34 -10.02 -35.60
C GLY A 192 -13.02 -10.45 -36.21
N GLY A 193 -12.97 -11.70 -36.68
CA GLY A 193 -11.77 -12.27 -37.28
C GLY A 193 -11.44 -11.63 -38.64
N GLY A 194 -10.18 -11.22 -38.82
CA GLY A 194 -9.62 -10.95 -40.14
C GLY A 194 -8.53 -9.89 -40.18
N GLN A 195 -7.32 -10.22 -39.76
CA GLN A 195 -6.14 -9.43 -40.13
C GLN A 195 -5.93 -9.51 -41.65
N THR A 196 -6.12 -8.40 -42.35
CA THR A 196 -5.45 -8.17 -43.64
C THR A 196 -4.58 -6.92 -43.52
N LYS A 197 -3.34 -7.08 -44.02
CA LYS A 197 -2.18 -6.22 -43.85
C LYS A 197 -2.49 -4.74 -44.14
N SER A 198 -2.16 -3.89 -43.16
CA SER A 198 -1.98 -2.45 -43.40
C SER A 198 -0.77 -2.24 -44.32
N SER A 199 -1.03 -1.90 -45.59
CA SER A 199 -0.02 -1.34 -46.48
C SER A 199 -0.14 0.17 -46.43
N LYS A 200 0.56 0.77 -45.47
CA LYS A 200 1.21 2.08 -45.52
C LYS A 200 1.80 2.36 -44.15
N ASP A 201 3.03 1.91 -43.98
CA ASP A 201 3.91 2.38 -42.93
C ASP A 201 4.45 3.76 -43.37
N PRO A 202 4.18 4.86 -42.65
CA PRO A 202 4.71 6.17 -42.99
C PRO A 202 6.17 6.37 -42.55
N PHE A 203 6.84 5.34 -42.02
CA PHE A 203 8.25 5.40 -41.60
C PHE A 203 9.19 4.45 -42.36
N ALA A 204 8.72 3.86 -43.47
CA ALA A 204 9.62 3.25 -44.44
C ALA A 204 10.15 4.34 -45.39
N MET A 205 11.48 4.52 -45.42
CA MET A 205 12.21 5.42 -46.33
C MET A 205 11.95 5.12 -47.81
#